data_AF-A0A955FH41-F1
#
_entry.id   AF-A0A955FH41-F1
#
_cell.length_a   1.000
_cell.length_b   1.000
_cell.length_c   1.000
_cell.angle_alpha   90.00
_cell.angle_beta   90.00
_cell.angle_gamma   90.00
#
_symmetry.space_group_name_H-M   'P 1'
#
loop_
_entity.id
_entity.type
_entity.pdbx_description
1 polymer ?
#
loop_
_entity_poly.entity_id
_entity_poly.type
_entity_poly.pdbx_seq_one_letter_code
_entity_poly.pdbx_strand_id
1 'polypeptide(L)'
;MECEDENQGDWYGQTSWAKMLFSNIHPINSFDYFCDEAGDINAEMIETKVELRFEEVEGRTKVVSICACADEAALKTVMDMGMADSIAQASDGPEEELSEK
;
A
#
# COMPACT_ATOMS: atom_id res chain seq x y z
N MET A 1 8.39 8.89 -1.17
CA MET A 1 9.22 7.71 -0.89
C MET A 1 10.26 7.62 -1.98
N GLU A 2 11.54 7.75 -1.63
CA GLU A 2 12.64 7.59 -2.58
C GLU A 2 13.02 6.10 -2.65
N CYS A 3 13.23 5.58 -3.85
CA CYS A 3 13.66 4.20 -4.02
C CYS A 3 15.18 4.10 -3.76
N GLU A 4 15.55 3.58 -2.60
CA GLU A 4 16.95 3.40 -2.20
C GLU A 4 17.54 2.02 -2.60
N ASP A 5 16.74 1.14 -3.22
CA ASP A 5 17.18 -0.19 -3.64
C ASP A 5 17.79 -0.14 -5.05
N GLU A 6 19.11 -0.27 -5.13
CA GLU A 6 19.89 -0.29 -6.39
C GLU A 6 19.44 -1.42 -7.35
N ASN A 7 18.77 -2.46 -6.85
CA ASN A 7 18.28 -3.56 -7.67
C ASN A 7 16.98 -3.23 -8.43
N GLN A 8 16.32 -2.12 -8.10
CA GLN A 8 15.08 -1.68 -8.74
C GLN A 8 15.30 -0.97 -10.10
N GLY A 9 16.55 -0.96 -10.59
CA GLY A 9 16.88 -0.53 -11.96
C GLY A 9 16.50 0.93 -12.23
N ASP A 10 15.64 1.16 -13.21
CA ASP A 10 15.20 2.51 -13.61
C ASP A 10 14.44 3.27 -12.50
N TRP A 11 13.99 2.57 -11.47
CA TRP A 11 13.31 3.16 -10.32
C TRP A 11 14.26 3.65 -9.24
N TYR A 12 15.52 3.20 -9.20
CA TYR A 12 16.50 3.63 -8.19
C TYR A 12 16.71 5.15 -8.24
N GLY A 13 16.62 5.80 -7.07
CA GLY A 13 16.71 7.26 -6.93
C GLY A 13 15.49 8.02 -7.43
N GLN A 14 14.43 7.34 -7.91
CA GLN A 14 13.15 8.02 -8.18
C GLN A 14 12.40 8.28 -6.88
N THR A 15 11.77 9.46 -6.80
CA THR A 15 10.85 9.80 -5.73
C THR A 15 9.42 9.59 -6.20
N SER A 16 8.71 8.72 -5.49
CA SER A 16 7.27 8.50 -5.69
C SER A 16 6.46 9.17 -4.59
N TRP A 17 5.34 9.78 -4.96
CA TRP A 17 4.37 10.34 -4.03
C TRP A 17 3.06 9.56 -4.12
N ALA A 18 2.44 9.34 -2.96
CA ALA A 18 1.16 8.66 -2.85
C ALA A 18 0.23 9.45 -1.94
N LYS A 19 -1.06 9.33 -2.22
CA LYS A 19 -2.13 9.99 -1.47
C LYS A 19 -3.19 8.97 -1.11
N MET A 20 -3.34 8.73 0.18
CA MET A 20 -4.39 7.87 0.70
C MET A 20 -5.58 8.71 1.20
N LEU A 21 -6.77 8.43 0.65
CA LEU A 21 -8.03 9.06 1.05
C LEU A 21 -8.88 8.07 1.84
N PHE A 22 -9.07 8.32 3.14
CA PHE A 22 -9.94 7.50 3.97
C PHE A 22 -11.41 7.82 3.69
N SER A 23 -12.17 6.81 3.30
CA SER A 23 -13.62 6.88 3.15
C SER A 23 -14.37 6.48 4.43
N ASN A 24 -13.76 5.62 5.25
CA ASN A 24 -14.25 5.26 6.57
C ASN A 24 -13.08 4.82 7.46
N ILE A 25 -13.22 4.97 8.78
CA ILE A 25 -12.25 4.51 9.80
C ILE A 25 -12.79 3.36 10.65
N HIS A 26 -14.09 3.06 10.59
CA HIS A 26 -14.69 1.90 11.26
C HIS A 26 -15.85 1.31 10.42
N PRO A 27 -15.62 0.29 9.58
CA PRO A 27 -14.32 -0.33 9.25
C PRO A 27 -13.40 0.62 8.46
N ILE A 28 -12.08 0.38 8.52
CA ILE A 28 -11.10 1.20 7.79
C ILE A 28 -11.21 0.89 6.30
N ASN A 29 -11.59 1.91 5.53
CA ASN A 29 -11.65 1.87 4.08
C ASN A 29 -10.94 3.10 3.51
N SER A 30 -10.11 2.90 2.51
CA SER A 30 -9.41 3.99 1.84
C SER A 30 -9.31 3.76 0.33
N PHE A 31 -8.95 4.83 -0.35
CA PHE A 31 -8.50 4.81 -1.73
C PHE A 31 -7.06 5.28 -1.75
N ASP A 32 -6.21 4.52 -2.44
CA ASP A 32 -4.80 4.84 -2.63
C ASP A 32 -4.57 5.29 -4.08
N TYR A 33 -3.83 6.38 -4.22
CA TYR A 33 -3.53 7.03 -5.49
C TYR A 33 -2.06 7.37 -5.57
N PHE A 34 -1.48 7.22 -6.76
CA PHE A 34 -0.26 7.91 -7.11
C PHE A 34 -0.55 9.40 -7.31
N CYS A 35 0.35 10.24 -6.81
CA CYS A 35 0.28 11.67 -6.99
C CYS A 35 1.65 12.25 -7.33
N ASP A 36 1.68 13.54 -7.65
CA ASP A 36 2.92 14.30 -7.72
C ASP A 36 3.32 14.83 -6.32
N GLU A 37 4.41 15.60 -6.28
CA GLU A 37 4.91 16.25 -5.07
C GLU A 37 3.91 17.22 -4.43
N ALA A 38 3.02 17.82 -5.21
CA ALA A 38 1.97 18.71 -4.70
C ALA A 38 0.77 17.93 -4.13
N GLY A 39 0.74 16.61 -4.32
CA GLY A 39 -0.39 15.76 -3.92
C GLY A 39 -1.55 15.80 -4.90
N ASP A 40 -1.32 16.23 -6.14
CA ASP A 40 -2.29 16.18 -7.22
C ASP A 40 -2.35 14.74 -7.77
N ILE A 41 -3.56 14.18 -7.77
CA ILE A 41 -3.80 12.78 -8.12
C ILE A 41 -3.55 12.59 -9.62
N ASN A 42 -2.73 11.59 -9.96
CA ASN A 42 -2.55 11.19 -11.34
C ASN A 42 -3.72 10.31 -11.79
N ALA A 43 -4.66 10.90 -12.53
CA ALA A 43 -5.85 10.21 -13.03
C ALA A 43 -5.54 9.14 -14.10
N GLU A 44 -4.33 9.11 -14.65
CA GLU A 44 -3.88 8.07 -15.59
C GLU A 44 -3.36 6.82 -14.87
N MET A 45 -3.14 6.90 -13.55
CA MET A 45 -2.65 5.80 -12.73
C MET A 45 -3.78 5.06 -12.02
N ILE A 46 -3.46 3.82 -11.63
CA ILE A 46 -4.43 2.87 -11.08
C ILE A 46 -4.85 3.30 -9.68
N GLU A 47 -6.15 3.53 -9.50
CA GLU A 47 -6.78 3.66 -8.20
C GLU A 47 -6.88 2.29 -7.53
N THR A 48 -6.45 2.20 -6.27
CA THR A 48 -6.60 1.00 -5.46
C THR A 48 -7.54 1.27 -4.29
N LYS A 49 -8.64 0.53 -4.19
CA LYS A 49 -9.50 0.55 -3.01
C LYS A 49 -8.97 -0.43 -1.98
N VAL A 50 -8.76 0.03 -0.75
CA VAL A 50 -8.22 -0.77 0.36
C VAL A 50 -9.26 -0.89 1.47
N GLU A 51 -9.48 -2.12 1.93
CA GLU A 51 -10.23 -2.42 3.15
C GLU A 51 -9.30 -3.11 4.15
N LEU A 52 -9.18 -2.54 5.36
CA LEU A 52 -8.37 -3.11 6.44
C LEU A 52 -9.29 -3.69 7.52
N ARG A 53 -9.10 -4.99 7.81
CA ARG A 53 -9.81 -5.72 8.86
C ARG A 53 -8.85 -6.18 9.93
N PHE A 54 -9.29 -6.07 11.18
CA PHE A 54 -8.55 -6.52 12.36
C PHE A 54 -9.37 -7.62 13.03
N GLU A 55 -8.77 -8.79 13.16
CA GLU A 55 -9.38 -9.97 13.77
C GLU A 55 -8.52 -10.41 14.95
N GLU A 56 -9.12 -10.64 16.12
CA GLU A 56 -8.43 -11.29 17.22
C GLU A 56 -8.31 -12.80 16.95
N VAL A 57 -7.10 -13.34 17.00
CA VAL A 57 -6.80 -14.75 16.76
C VAL A 57 -5.79 -15.22 17.80
N GLU A 58 -6.22 -16.11 18.71
CA GLU A 58 -5.35 -16.73 19.72
C GLU A 58 -4.54 -15.73 20.57
N GLY A 59 -5.16 -14.61 20.95
CA GLY A 59 -4.50 -13.54 21.73
C GLY A 59 -3.53 -12.67 20.91
N ARG A 60 -3.51 -12.82 19.58
CA ARG A 60 -2.81 -11.96 18.63
C ARG A 60 -3.81 -11.21 17.74
N THR A 61 -3.33 -10.18 17.06
CA THR A 61 -4.13 -9.45 16.06
C THR A 61 -3.72 -9.90 14.66
N LYS A 62 -4.68 -10.40 13.90
CA LYS A 62 -4.53 -10.66 12.47
C LYS A 62 -5.05 -9.44 11.71
N VAL A 63 -4.18 -8.85 10.90
CA VAL A 63 -4.54 -7.75 9.99
C VAL A 63 -4.76 -8.33 8.59
N VAL A 64 -5.91 -8.04 7.98
CA VAL A 64 -6.21 -8.43 6.61
C VAL A 64 -6.41 -7.18 5.78
N SER A 65 -5.52 -6.96 4.81
CA SER A 65 -5.66 -5.90 3.81
C SER A 65 -6.24 -6.49 2.53
N ILE A 66 -7.40 -5.99 2.11
CA ILE A 66 -8.05 -6.37 0.86
C ILE A 66 -7.92 -5.19 -0.10
N CYS A 67 -7.12 -5.36 -1.14
CA CYS A 67 -6.91 -4.36 -2.18
C CYS A 67 -7.67 -4.74 -3.46
N ALA A 68 -8.46 -3.83 -3.98
CA ALA A 68 -9.24 -4.02 -5.20
C ALA A 68 -8.85 -2.98 -6.26
N CYS A 69 -8.55 -3.47 -7.46
CA CYS A 69 -8.32 -2.66 -8.66
C CYS A 69 -9.57 -2.67 -9.55
N ALA A 70 -9.64 -1.74 -10.51
CA ALA A 70 -10.78 -1.61 -11.41
C ALA A 70 -11.05 -2.87 -12.26
N ASP A 71 -9.98 -3.53 -12.72
CA ASP A 71 -10.05 -4.73 -13.55
C ASP A 71 -8.80 -5.62 -13.40
N GLU A 72 -8.78 -6.73 -14.15
CA GLU A 72 -7.68 -7.70 -14.15
C GLU A 72 -6.36 -7.12 -14.67
N ALA A 73 -6.42 -6.24 -15.69
CA ALA A 73 -5.21 -5.64 -16.26
C ALA A 73 -4.56 -4.69 -15.25
N ALA A 74 -5.36 -3.86 -14.59
CA ALA A 74 -4.92 -3.00 -13.51
C ALA A 74 -4.32 -3.80 -12.34
N LEU A 75 -4.99 -4.88 -11.93
CA LEU A 75 -4.45 -5.78 -10.89
C LEU A 75 -3.10 -6.37 -11.32
N LYS A 76 -2.97 -6.83 -12.57
CA LYS A 76 -1.70 -7.38 -13.06
C LYS A 76 -0.60 -6.33 -13.04
N THR A 77 -0.87 -5.10 -13.47
CA THR A 77 0.11 -4.02 -13.48
C THR A 77 0.63 -3.71 -12.08
N VAL A 78 -0.23 -3.55 -11.07
CA VAL A 78 0.24 -3.28 -9.69
C VAL A 78 1.00 -4.46 -9.09
N MET A 79 0.62 -5.70 -9.44
CA MET A 79 1.36 -6.88 -9.02
C MET A 79 2.75 -6.94 -9.67
N ASP A 80 2.87 -6.65 -10.96
CA ASP A 80 4.15 -6.59 -11.68
C ASP A 80 5.04 -5.44 -11.14
N MET A 81 4.44 -4.36 -10.62
CA MET A 81 5.13 -3.24 -9.98
C MET A 81 5.56 -3.51 -8.53
N GLY A 82 5.34 -4.72 -7.99
CA GLY A 82 5.84 -5.09 -6.66
C GLY A 82 4.90 -4.74 -5.50
N MET A 83 3.60 -4.59 -5.75
CA MET A 83 2.61 -4.34 -4.69
C MET A 83 2.64 -5.41 -3.58
N ALA A 84 2.82 -6.69 -3.94
CA ALA A 84 2.89 -7.78 -2.97
C ALA A 84 4.09 -7.64 -2.02
N ASP A 85 5.27 -7.33 -2.57
CA ASP A 85 6.49 -7.13 -1.79
C ASP A 85 6.38 -5.89 -0.89
N SER A 86 5.76 -4.82 -1.41
CA SER A 86 5.50 -3.61 -0.65
C SER A 86 4.58 -3.85 0.55
N ILE A 87 3.51 -4.64 0.39
CA ILE A 87 2.60 -5.00 1.49
C ILE A 87 3.30 -5.90 2.52
N ALA A 88 4.15 -6.83 2.07
CA ALA A 88 4.92 -7.69 2.97
C ALA A 88 5.85 -6.85 3.86
N GLN A 89 6.66 -5.98 3.26
CA GLN A 89 7.58 -5.11 3.99
C GLN A 89 6.86 -4.15 4.96
N ALA A 90 5.72 -3.59 4.55
CA ALA A 90 4.93 -2.71 5.41
C ALA A 90 4.35 -3.44 6.65
N SER A 91 4.23 -4.77 6.59
CA SER A 91 3.71 -5.57 7.70
C SER A 91 4.77 -5.90 8.75
N ASP A 92 6.06 -5.90 8.38
CA ASP A 92 7.17 -6.23 9.29
C ASP A 92 7.39 -5.14 10.35
N GLY A 93 7.27 -3.85 9.97
CA GLY A 93 7.53 -2.72 10.87
C GLY A 93 6.64 -2.70 12.13
N PRO A 94 5.30 -2.80 12.00
CA PRO A 94 4.40 -2.84 13.15
C PRO A 94 4.68 -4.01 14.11
N GLU A 95 5.10 -5.16 13.60
CA GLU A 95 5.44 -6.31 14.45
C GLU A 95 6.68 -6.03 15.29
N GLU A 96 7.72 -5.46 14.68
CA GLU A 96 8.95 -5.05 15.38
C GLU A 96 8.64 -4.02 16.48
N GLU A 97 7.99 -2.91 16.14
CA GLU A 97 7.69 -1.82 17.08
C GLU A 97 6.77 -2.21 18.25
N LEU A 98 5.83 -3.14 18.02
CA LEU A 98 4.91 -3.61 19.06
C LEU A 98 5.55 -4.68 19.95
N SER A 99 6.57 -5.39 19.48
CA SER A 99 7.30 -6.40 20.27
C SER A 99 8.28 -5.80 21.27
N GLU A 100 8.73 -4.56 21.05
CA GLU A 100 9.67 -3.85 21.92
C GLU A 100 9.01 -3.17 23.14
N LYS A 101 7.69 -3.32 23.32
CA LYS A 101 6.91 -2.72 24.42
C LYS A 101 6.41 -3.75 25.42
#